data_AF-A0A2J0KX85-F1
#
_entry.id   AF-A0A2J0KX85-F1
#
_cell.length_a   1.000
_cell.length_b   1.000
_cell.length_c   1.000
_cell.angle_alpha   90.00
_cell.angle_beta   90.00
_cell.angle_gamma   90.00
#
_symmetry.space_group_name_H-M   'P 1'
#
loop_
_entity.id
_entity.type
_entity.pdbx_description
1 polymer ?
#
loop_
_entity_poly.entity_id
_entity_poly.type
_entity_poly.pdbx_seq_one_letter_code
_entity_poly.pdbx_strand_id
1 'polypeptide(L)'
;MEQKNMKKIILLILLCLFLTGCDDMSLYKITRHEDGAIIKMNRLTGEITIIKDGKITTEEEIRASTYAEKAALEPKGWRYQSRELYNSNVTIKIKLISDKLYYEVEIIPRTSELFQSQEREISLPRKERKNPVIILKLYDEDSFELIYQPIPLVDMTRKTSKGGEYESLDYAGSVKCDRNTYANIKSGDLSYSITQD
;
A
#
# COMPACT_ATOMS: atom_id res chain seq x y z
N MET A 1 -58.06 -9.10 -48.86
CA MET A 1 -57.98 -8.59 -47.48
C MET A 1 -57.71 -7.09 -47.58
N GLU A 2 -58.70 -6.28 -47.23
CA GLU A 2 -58.87 -4.92 -47.73
C GLU A 2 -57.80 -3.92 -47.25
N GLN A 3 -57.38 -3.04 -48.15
CA GLN A 3 -56.39 -1.96 -47.95
C GLN A 3 -56.70 -1.08 -46.71
N LYS A 4 -57.97 -1.02 -46.31
CA LYS A 4 -58.47 -0.27 -45.14
C LYS A 4 -58.06 -0.90 -43.81
N ASN A 5 -57.92 -2.23 -43.74
CA ASN A 5 -57.49 -2.93 -42.54
C ASN A 5 -55.96 -2.86 -42.36
N MET A 6 -55.21 -2.82 -43.45
CA MET A 6 -53.75 -2.68 -43.43
C MET A 6 -53.30 -1.31 -42.88
N LYS A 7 -53.99 -0.22 -43.26
CA LYS A 7 -53.73 1.12 -42.71
C LYS A 7 -54.00 1.22 -41.21
N LYS A 8 -55.04 0.53 -40.71
CA LYS A 8 -55.35 0.48 -39.28
C LYS A 8 -54.30 -0.29 -38.48
N ILE A 9 -53.79 -1.40 -39.03
CA ILE A 9 -52.73 -2.18 -38.38
C ILE A 9 -51.42 -1.40 -38.31
N ILE A 10 -51.03 -0.70 -39.39
CA ILE A 10 -49.82 0.14 -39.41
C ILE A 10 -49.94 1.29 -38.40
N LEU A 11 -51.10 1.93 -38.31
CA LEU A 11 -51.34 2.99 -37.32
C LEU A 11 -51.26 2.46 -35.89
N LEU A 12 -51.74 1.23 -35.64
CA LEU A 12 -51.67 0.58 -34.33
C LEU A 12 -50.23 0.25 -33.94
N ILE A 13 -49.42 -0.24 -34.88
CA ILE A 13 -47.99 -0.53 -34.66
C ILE A 13 -47.22 0.77 -34.38
N LEU A 14 -47.51 1.85 -35.11
CA LEU A 14 -46.90 3.16 -34.86
C LEU A 14 -47.28 3.71 -33.48
N LEU A 15 -48.54 3.56 -33.08
CA LEU A 15 -49.02 3.99 -31.76
C LEU A 15 -48.36 3.18 -30.63
N CYS A 16 -48.17 1.87 -30.82
CA CYS A 16 -47.45 1.01 -29.87
C CYS A 16 -45.96 1.40 -29.76
N LEU A 17 -45.32 1.80 -30.88
CA LEU A 17 -43.93 2.28 -30.87
C LEU A 17 -43.75 3.64 -30.15
N PHE A 18 -44.78 4.50 -30.16
CA PHE A 18 -44.75 5.77 -29.42
C PHE A 18 -45.01 5.59 -27.91
N LEU A 19 -45.70 4.53 -27.49
CA LEU A 19 -46.04 4.28 -26.09
C LEU A 19 -44.89 3.64 -25.28
N THR A 20 -43.88 3.06 -25.94
CA THR A 20 -42.70 2.45 -25.29
C THR A 20 -41.49 3.39 -25.23
N GLY A 21 -41.63 4.65 -25.65
CA GLY A 21 -40.53 5.60 -25.81
C GLY A 21 -40.40 6.68 -24.73
N CYS A 22 -40.87 6.44 -23.51
CA CYS A 22 -40.80 7.42 -22.42
C CYS A 22 -40.15 6.85 -21.15
N ASP A 23 -39.04 6.13 -21.30
CA ASP A 23 -38.20 5.76 -20.17
C ASP A 23 -37.19 6.88 -19.89
N ASP A 24 -37.61 7.79 -19.01
CA ASP A 24 -36.80 8.51 -18.02
C ASP A 24 -35.42 9.00 -18.52
N MET A 25 -35.45 9.92 -19.49
CA MET A 25 -34.31 10.77 -19.92
C MET A 25 -33.87 11.78 -18.84
N SER A 26 -34.07 11.48 -17.57
CA SER A 26 -33.49 12.29 -16.51
C SER A 26 -31.96 12.11 -16.53
N LEU A 27 -31.25 13.20 -16.84
CA LEU A 27 -29.78 13.30 -16.80
C LEU A 27 -29.21 12.84 -15.45
N TYR A 28 -30.05 12.83 -14.40
CA TYR A 28 -29.68 12.47 -13.04
C TYR A 28 -30.50 11.31 -12.52
N LYS A 29 -29.83 10.32 -11.93
CA LYS A 29 -30.45 9.32 -11.06
C LYS A 29 -30.44 9.85 -9.62
N ILE A 30 -31.60 9.93 -8.99
CA ILE A 30 -31.71 10.32 -7.58
C ILE A 30 -32.12 9.09 -6.77
N THR A 31 -31.35 8.75 -5.74
CA THR A 31 -31.62 7.62 -4.83
C THR A 31 -31.69 8.16 -3.40
N ARG A 32 -32.67 7.71 -2.61
CA ARG A 32 -32.80 8.09 -1.20
C ARG A 32 -32.42 6.90 -0.32
N HIS A 33 -31.51 7.12 0.62
CA HIS A 33 -31.09 6.10 1.58
C HIS A 33 -31.92 6.16 2.87
N GLU A 34 -31.92 5.05 3.61
CA GLU A 34 -32.64 4.88 4.88
C GLU A 34 -32.18 5.86 5.98
N ASP A 35 -30.94 6.34 5.90
CA ASP A 35 -30.37 7.32 6.82
C ASP A 35 -30.77 8.78 6.49
N GLY A 36 -31.66 8.98 5.52
CA GLY A 36 -32.14 10.29 5.09
C GLY A 36 -31.28 10.95 4.00
N ALA A 37 -30.16 10.35 3.60
CA ALA A 37 -29.31 10.90 2.54
C ALA A 37 -29.97 10.82 1.15
N ILE A 38 -29.74 11.84 0.33
CA ILE A 38 -30.13 11.90 -1.08
C ILE A 38 -28.88 11.83 -1.94
N ILE A 39 -28.76 10.79 -2.75
CA ILE A 39 -27.66 10.59 -3.69
C ILE A 39 -28.14 11.00 -5.08
N LYS A 40 -27.54 12.02 -5.66
CA LYS A 40 -27.76 12.46 -7.04
C LYS A 40 -26.56 12.05 -7.88
N MET A 41 -26.77 11.21 -8.88
CA MET A 41 -25.74 10.75 -9.80
C MET A 41 -26.04 11.28 -11.20
N ASN A 42 -25.11 12.03 -11.78
CA ASN A 42 -25.18 12.42 -13.19
C ASN A 42 -24.83 11.19 -14.05
N ARG A 43 -25.79 10.72 -14.84
CA ARG A 43 -25.62 9.51 -15.68
C ARG A 43 -24.64 9.72 -16.84
N LEU A 44 -24.41 10.97 -17.25
CA LEU A 44 -23.52 11.31 -18.36
C LEU A 44 -22.07 11.48 -17.89
N THR A 45 -21.86 12.18 -16.77
CA THR A 45 -20.50 12.51 -16.27
C THR A 45 -19.99 11.54 -15.22
N GLY A 46 -20.86 10.74 -14.60
CA GLY A 46 -20.53 9.88 -13.46
C GLY A 46 -20.45 10.63 -12.13
N GLU A 47 -20.62 11.96 -12.12
CA GLU A 47 -20.51 12.79 -10.93
C GLU A 47 -21.57 12.40 -9.88
N ILE A 48 -21.13 12.21 -8.64
CA ILE A 48 -21.98 11.86 -7.50
C ILE A 48 -22.03 13.04 -6.53
N THR A 49 -23.23 13.47 -6.18
CA THR A 49 -23.51 14.44 -5.12
C THR A 49 -24.33 13.77 -4.02
N ILE A 50 -23.89 13.89 -2.77
CA ILE A 50 -24.63 13.40 -1.60
C ILE A 50 -25.15 14.60 -0.82
N ILE A 51 -26.46 14.63 -0.58
CA ILE A 51 -27.13 15.64 0.25
C ILE A 51 -27.60 14.96 1.53
N LYS A 52 -27.02 15.36 2.67
CA LYS A 52 -27.39 14.85 3.99
C LYS A 52 -27.38 16.01 4.98
N ASP A 53 -28.42 16.13 5.80
CA ASP A 53 -28.55 17.18 6.83
C ASP A 53 -28.36 18.62 6.29
N GLY A 54 -28.84 18.88 5.07
CA GLY A 54 -28.70 20.19 4.40
C GLY A 54 -27.31 20.49 3.85
N LYS A 55 -26.34 19.58 4.02
CA LYS A 55 -24.99 19.69 3.46
C LYS A 55 -24.90 18.95 2.13
N ILE A 56 -24.45 19.66 1.11
CA ILE A 56 -24.14 19.09 -0.21
C ILE A 56 -22.67 18.69 -0.18
N THR A 57 -22.39 17.42 -0.47
CA THR A 57 -21.04 16.86 -0.53
C THR A 57 -20.78 16.40 -1.95
N THR A 58 -19.77 16.95 -2.62
CA THR A 58 -19.42 16.57 -4.00
C THR A 58 -18.49 15.37 -4.04
N GLU A 59 -18.32 14.75 -5.21
CA GLU A 59 -17.39 13.63 -5.39
C GLU A 59 -15.95 13.98 -4.99
N GLU A 60 -15.50 15.20 -5.27
CA GLU A 60 -14.18 15.68 -4.86
C GLU A 60 -14.06 15.79 -3.34
N GLU A 61 -15.10 16.26 -2.65
CA GLU A 61 -15.13 16.33 -1.19
C GLU A 61 -15.26 14.94 -0.54
N ILE A 62 -15.96 14.00 -1.18
CA ILE A 62 -16.04 12.61 -0.76
C ILE A 62 -14.68 11.93 -0.94
N ARG A 63 -14.00 12.14 -2.07
CA ARG A 63 -12.64 11.65 -2.29
C ARG A 63 -11.68 12.29 -1.29
N ALA A 64 -11.72 13.62 -1.13
CA ALA A 64 -10.85 14.34 -0.20
C ALA A 64 -11.08 13.92 1.26
N SER A 65 -12.33 13.73 1.69
CA SER A 65 -12.64 13.23 3.04
C SER A 65 -12.21 11.76 3.22
N THR A 66 -12.41 10.90 2.22
CA THR A 66 -11.91 9.51 2.25
C THR A 66 -10.37 9.45 2.29
N TYR A 67 -9.69 10.30 1.53
CA TYR A 67 -8.22 10.41 1.56
C TYR A 67 -7.73 11.00 2.88
N ALA A 68 -8.41 12.02 3.42
CA ALA A 68 -8.07 12.63 4.70
C ALA A 68 -8.31 11.66 5.88
N GLU A 69 -9.39 10.89 5.84
CA GLU A 69 -9.70 9.87 6.84
C GLU A 69 -8.70 8.69 6.76
N LYS A 70 -8.33 8.27 5.55
CA LYS A 70 -7.23 7.33 5.36
C LYS A 70 -5.92 7.90 5.92
N ALA A 71 -5.55 9.14 5.60
CA ALA A 71 -4.32 9.76 6.10
C ALA A 71 -4.33 9.97 7.62
N ALA A 72 -5.48 10.27 8.23
CA ALA A 72 -5.63 10.43 9.68
C ALA A 72 -5.40 9.12 10.46
N LEU A 73 -5.67 7.99 9.82
CA LEU A 73 -5.46 6.64 10.36
C LEU A 73 -4.04 6.10 10.09
N GLU A 74 -3.20 6.81 9.35
CA GLU A 74 -1.81 6.39 9.14
C GLU A 74 -0.97 6.65 10.41
N PRO A 75 -0.09 5.71 10.80
CA PRO A 75 0.82 5.91 11.92
C PRO A 75 1.71 7.12 11.64
N LYS A 76 1.53 8.19 12.43
CA LYS A 76 2.21 9.47 12.18
C LYS A 76 3.73 9.40 12.38
N GLY A 77 4.21 8.48 13.22
CA GLY A 77 5.62 8.31 13.56
C GLY A 77 6.21 6.98 13.11
N TRP A 78 7.54 6.95 13.02
CA TRP A 78 8.29 5.70 12.90
C TRP A 78 8.15 4.90 14.20
N ARG A 79 7.80 3.62 14.10
CA ARG A 79 8.01 2.67 15.21
C ARG A 79 9.48 2.28 15.18
N TYR A 80 10.12 2.24 16.35
CA TYR A 80 11.53 1.91 16.48
C TYR A 80 11.70 0.68 17.37
N GLN A 81 12.69 -0.15 17.04
CA GLN A 81 13.18 -1.23 17.89
C GLN A 81 14.69 -1.28 17.79
N SER A 82 15.37 -1.37 18.93
CA SER A 82 16.83 -1.52 18.99
C SER A 82 17.19 -2.75 19.81
N ARG A 83 18.16 -3.52 19.33
CA ARG A 83 18.44 -4.88 19.81
C ARG A 83 19.92 -5.20 19.61
N GLU A 84 20.47 -6.03 20.48
CA GLU A 84 21.81 -6.58 20.28
C GLU A 84 21.74 -7.87 19.45
N LEU A 85 22.59 -7.99 18.44
CA LEU A 85 22.69 -9.16 17.58
C LEU A 85 24.15 -9.42 17.22
N TYR A 86 24.68 -10.62 17.53
CA TYR A 86 26.02 -11.08 17.15
C TYR A 86 27.10 -9.99 17.18
N ASN A 87 27.34 -9.42 18.36
CA ASN A 87 28.28 -8.31 18.59
C ASN A 87 27.97 -7.04 17.79
N SER A 88 26.70 -6.76 17.49
CA SER A 88 26.27 -5.53 16.82
C SER A 88 25.06 -4.96 17.53
N ASN A 89 24.93 -3.64 17.51
CA ASN A 89 23.69 -2.96 17.81
C ASN A 89 22.91 -2.81 16.51
N VAL A 90 21.67 -3.28 16.53
CA VAL A 90 20.78 -3.22 15.38
C VAL A 90 19.63 -2.29 15.72
N THR A 91 19.33 -1.38 14.81
CA THR A 91 18.15 -0.53 14.86
C THR A 91 17.26 -0.85 13.66
N ILE A 92 15.99 -1.16 13.94
CA ILE A 92 14.94 -1.34 12.95
C ILE A 92 13.92 -0.24 13.16
N LYS A 93 13.62 0.53 12.11
CA LYS A 93 12.51 1.48 12.09
C LYS A 93 11.52 1.08 11.04
N ILE A 94 10.24 1.17 11.36
CA ILE A 94 9.16 0.85 10.42
C ILE A 94 8.07 1.92 10.42
N LYS A 95 7.51 2.20 9.25
CA LYS A 95 6.38 3.12 9.07
C LYS A 95 5.48 2.65 7.94
N LEU A 96 4.18 2.60 8.20
CA LEU A 96 3.20 2.37 7.14
C LEU A 96 2.86 3.70 6.47
N ILE A 97 2.95 3.75 5.15
CA ILE A 97 2.45 4.87 4.34
C ILE A 97 1.61 4.25 3.22
N SER A 98 0.32 4.59 3.19
CA SER A 98 -0.67 4.00 2.29
C SER A 98 -0.76 2.47 2.42
N ASP A 99 -0.22 1.72 1.46
CA ASP A 99 -0.24 0.26 1.35
C ASP A 99 1.18 -0.35 1.37
N LYS A 100 2.16 0.43 1.80
CA LYS A 100 3.56 0.01 1.89
C LYS A 100 4.12 0.22 3.29
N LEU A 101 4.79 -0.81 3.79
CA LEU A 101 5.66 -0.71 4.94
C LEU A 101 7.03 -0.22 4.48
N TYR A 102 7.39 0.99 4.86
CA TYR A 102 8.74 1.51 4.76
C TYR A 102 9.53 1.06 5.97
N TYR A 103 10.78 0.66 5.76
CA TYR A 103 11.67 0.24 6.82
C TYR A 103 13.08 0.80 6.63
N GLU A 104 13.72 1.13 7.75
CA GLU A 104 15.14 1.45 7.85
C GLU A 104 15.81 0.42 8.76
N VAL A 105 16.94 -0.11 8.31
CA VAL A 105 17.79 -1.01 9.07
C VAL A 105 19.15 -0.35 9.20
N GLU A 106 19.64 -0.24 10.43
CA GLU A 106 20.98 0.24 10.76
C GLU A 106 21.66 -0.82 11.62
N ILE A 107 22.88 -1.19 11.24
CA ILE A 107 23.71 -2.16 11.94
C ILE A 107 25.00 -1.45 12.33
N ILE A 108 25.21 -1.27 13.64
CA ILE A 108 26.43 -0.71 14.23
C ILE A 108 27.18 -1.89 14.86
N PRO A 109 28.16 -2.48 14.16
CA PRO A 109 28.90 -3.58 14.72
C PRO A 109 29.84 -3.10 15.83
N ARG A 110 29.92 -3.85 16.92
CA ARG A 110 30.85 -3.62 18.04
C ARG A 110 32.26 -4.10 17.71
N THR A 111 32.42 -4.92 16.67
CA THR A 111 33.69 -5.45 16.18
C THR A 111 33.73 -5.38 14.65
N SER A 112 34.90 -5.10 14.07
CA SER A 112 35.04 -4.90 12.61
C SER A 112 34.85 -6.16 11.75
N GLU A 113 34.64 -7.34 12.34
CA GLU A 113 34.56 -8.63 11.63
C GLU A 113 33.43 -8.70 10.59
N LEU A 114 32.27 -8.08 10.85
CA LEU A 114 31.15 -8.00 9.89
C LEU A 114 31.54 -7.20 8.63
N PHE A 115 32.35 -6.15 8.78
CA PHE A 115 32.88 -5.39 7.65
C PHE A 115 33.93 -6.19 6.88
N GLN A 116 34.76 -6.97 7.58
CA GLN A 116 35.76 -7.83 6.95
C GLN A 116 35.12 -8.90 6.04
N SER A 117 33.95 -9.45 6.39
CA SER A 117 33.25 -10.37 5.48
C SER A 117 32.83 -9.69 4.17
N GLN A 118 32.33 -8.46 4.23
CA GLN A 118 31.87 -7.72 3.06
C GLN A 118 33.07 -7.27 2.19
N GLU A 119 34.22 -6.92 2.78
CA GLU A 119 35.47 -6.64 2.05
C GLU A 119 36.08 -7.87 1.37
N ARG A 120 36.07 -9.04 2.04
CA ARG A 120 36.55 -10.30 1.48
C ARG A 120 35.71 -10.75 0.28
N GLU A 121 34.41 -10.49 0.26
CA GLU A 121 33.57 -10.92 -0.85
C GLU A 121 33.62 -10.01 -2.08
N ILE A 122 33.75 -8.69 -1.89
CA ILE A 122 33.92 -7.75 -3.01
C ILE A 122 35.20 -8.07 -3.80
N SER A 123 36.23 -8.59 -3.11
CA SER A 123 37.52 -8.99 -3.70
C SER A 123 37.51 -10.38 -4.35
N LEU A 124 36.48 -11.21 -4.17
CA LEU A 124 36.41 -12.55 -4.77
C LEU A 124 35.91 -12.51 -6.24
N PRO A 125 36.41 -13.44 -7.09
CA PRO A 125 35.89 -13.65 -8.45
C PRO A 125 34.38 -13.94 -8.41
N ARG A 126 33.63 -13.41 -9.38
CA ARG A 126 32.14 -13.46 -9.41
C ARG A 126 31.53 -14.87 -9.27
N LYS A 127 32.26 -15.93 -9.64
CA LYS A 127 31.83 -17.33 -9.54
C LYS A 127 31.95 -17.93 -8.13
N GLU A 128 32.67 -17.28 -7.22
CA GLU A 128 32.92 -17.74 -5.85
C GLU A 128 32.28 -16.83 -4.80
N ARG A 129 31.58 -15.78 -5.26
CA ARG A 129 30.89 -14.84 -4.38
C ARG A 129 29.73 -15.54 -3.70
N LYS A 130 29.92 -15.81 -2.42
CA LYS A 130 28.82 -15.98 -1.48
C LYS A 130 28.07 -14.64 -1.43
N ASN A 131 26.75 -14.68 -1.50
CA ASN A 131 25.91 -13.50 -1.40
C ASN A 131 25.36 -13.47 0.03
N PRO A 132 25.97 -12.72 0.96
CA PRO A 132 25.46 -12.60 2.31
C PRO A 132 24.22 -11.72 2.27
N VAL A 133 23.22 -12.18 3.00
CA VAL A 133 21.91 -11.55 3.06
C VAL A 133 21.59 -11.35 4.54
N ILE A 134 21.26 -10.11 4.89
CA ILE A 134 20.57 -9.81 6.13
C ILE A 134 19.08 -9.99 5.86
N ILE A 135 18.41 -10.75 6.69
CA ILE A 135 16.98 -11.02 6.55
C ILE A 135 16.26 -10.26 7.65
N LEU A 136 15.48 -9.25 7.26
CA LEU A 136 14.52 -8.60 8.13
C LEU A 136 13.29 -9.50 8.29
N LYS A 137 12.96 -9.83 9.52
CA LYS A 137 11.77 -10.58 9.90
C LYS A 137 10.93 -9.72 10.83
N LEU A 138 9.62 -9.63 10.63
CA LEU A 138 8.73 -8.92 11.56
C LEU A 138 7.65 -9.88 12.03
N TYR A 139 7.36 -9.87 13.32
CA TYR A 139 6.51 -10.84 13.98
C TYR A 139 5.33 -10.18 14.68
N ASP A 140 4.26 -10.96 14.84
CA ASP A 140 3.15 -10.61 15.72
C ASP A 140 3.46 -10.90 17.20
N GLU A 141 2.41 -10.88 18.04
CA GLU A 141 2.51 -11.13 19.48
C GLU A 141 2.79 -12.60 19.82
N ASP A 142 2.35 -13.51 18.95
CA ASP A 142 2.49 -14.96 19.10
C ASP A 142 3.77 -15.49 18.42
N SER A 143 4.66 -14.58 17.98
CA SER A 143 5.90 -14.88 17.26
C SER A 143 5.69 -15.51 15.87
N PHE A 144 4.53 -15.32 15.24
CA PHE A 144 4.35 -15.67 13.83
C PHE A 144 4.99 -14.62 12.94
N GLU A 145 5.72 -15.06 11.92
CA GLU A 145 6.37 -14.19 10.94
C GLU A 145 5.31 -13.58 10.02
N LEU A 146 5.18 -12.25 10.06
CA LEU A 146 4.30 -11.47 9.21
C LEU A 146 5.00 -10.99 7.95
N ILE A 147 6.28 -10.64 8.07
CA ILE A 147 7.09 -10.08 6.96
C ILE A 147 8.47 -10.71 6.99
N TYR A 148 8.91 -11.15 5.81
CA TYR A 148 10.24 -11.66 5.53
C TYR A 148 10.83 -10.87 4.37
N GLN A 149 11.96 -10.21 4.61
CA GLN A 149 12.58 -9.36 3.60
C GLN A 149 14.10 -9.60 3.57
N PRO A 150 14.62 -10.28 2.55
CA PRO A 150 16.06 -10.37 2.33
C PRO A 150 16.61 -9.00 1.89
N ILE A 151 17.75 -8.63 2.46
CA ILE A 151 18.52 -7.42 2.21
C ILE A 151 19.94 -7.89 1.89
N PRO A 152 20.32 -7.96 0.61
CA PRO A 152 21.68 -8.28 0.23
C PRO A 152 22.64 -7.29 0.89
N LEU A 153 23.71 -7.81 1.51
CA LEU A 153 24.68 -6.95 2.20
C LEU A 153 25.31 -5.94 1.23
N VAL A 154 25.42 -6.29 -0.05
CA VAL A 154 25.92 -5.41 -1.12
C VAL A 154 25.04 -4.19 -1.38
N ASP A 155 23.75 -4.25 -1.03
CA ASP A 155 22.81 -3.14 -1.21
C ASP A 155 22.83 -2.17 -0.02
N MET A 156 23.52 -2.54 1.07
CA MET A 156 23.63 -1.68 2.26
C MET A 156 24.68 -0.59 2.05
N THR A 157 24.35 0.62 2.45
CA THR A 157 25.26 1.77 2.44
C THR A 157 26.19 1.71 3.64
N ARG A 158 27.50 1.77 3.39
CA ARG A 158 28.51 1.89 4.45
C ARG A 158 28.61 3.34 4.91
N LYS A 159 28.55 3.57 6.21
CA LYS A 159 28.90 4.86 6.81
C LYS A 159 30.23 4.77 7.54
N THR A 160 31.09 5.75 7.28
CA THR A 160 32.39 5.92 7.93
C THR A 160 32.36 7.17 8.78
N SER A 161 32.96 7.10 9.96
CA SER A 161 33.16 8.26 10.82
C SER A 161 34.14 9.25 10.19
N LYS A 162 34.23 10.46 10.75
CA LYS A 162 35.18 11.51 10.28
C LYS A 162 36.65 11.07 10.35
N GLY A 163 36.98 9.99 11.08
CA GLY A 163 38.31 9.40 11.15
C GLY A 163 38.59 8.29 10.13
N GLY A 164 37.64 7.98 9.25
CA GLY A 164 37.74 6.88 8.28
C GLY A 164 37.47 5.49 8.88
N GLU A 165 37.13 5.42 10.17
CA GLU A 165 36.72 4.17 10.83
C GLU A 165 35.27 3.82 10.46
N TYR A 166 35.00 2.53 10.28
CA TYR A 166 33.66 2.04 9.96
C TYR A 166 32.70 2.21 11.15
N GLU A 167 31.54 2.80 10.90
CA GLU A 167 30.57 3.16 11.94
C GLU A 167 29.27 2.35 11.82
N SER A 168 28.70 2.24 10.61
CA SER A 168 27.46 1.48 10.41
C SER A 168 27.24 0.94 8.99
N LEU A 169 26.33 -0.02 8.88
CA LEU A 169 25.68 -0.44 7.63
C LEU A 169 24.21 -0.04 7.67
N ASP A 170 23.78 0.68 6.65
CA ASP A 170 22.42 1.22 6.58
C ASP A 170 21.69 0.73 5.35
N TYR A 171 20.40 0.45 5.48
CA TYR A 171 19.53 0.14 4.37
C TYR A 171 18.15 0.73 4.60
N ALA A 172 17.55 1.27 3.54
CA ALA A 172 16.18 1.73 3.53
C ALA A 172 15.43 1.05 2.39
N GLY A 173 14.24 0.54 2.69
CA GLY A 173 13.45 -0.19 1.72
C GLY A 173 11.96 -0.06 1.97
N SER A 174 11.17 -0.69 1.11
CA SER A 174 9.73 -0.80 1.30
C SER A 174 9.19 -2.14 0.79
N VAL A 175 8.14 -2.63 1.44
CA VAL A 175 7.42 -3.85 1.04
C VAL A 175 5.92 -3.61 1.12
N LYS A 176 5.13 -4.30 0.30
CA LYS A 176 3.67 -4.23 0.37
C LYS A 176 3.22 -4.71 1.75
N CYS A 177 2.37 -3.93 2.41
CA CYS A 177 1.85 -4.26 3.74
C CYS A 177 0.53 -3.54 3.95
N ASP A 178 -0.50 -4.28 4.35
CA ASP A 178 -1.77 -3.68 4.70
C ASP A 178 -1.78 -3.20 6.17
N ARG A 179 -2.82 -2.44 6.51
CA ARG A 179 -2.99 -1.88 7.85
C ARG A 179 -3.12 -2.93 8.94
N ASN A 180 -3.79 -4.04 8.65
CA ASN A 180 -4.04 -5.08 9.64
C ASN A 180 -2.71 -5.77 10.01
N THR A 181 -1.94 -6.15 8.99
CA THR A 181 -0.59 -6.70 9.12
C THR A 181 0.29 -5.75 9.91
N TYR A 182 0.34 -4.46 9.53
CA TYR A 182 1.14 -3.46 10.25
C TYR A 182 0.72 -3.27 11.72
N ALA A 183 -0.59 -3.27 12.00
CA ALA A 183 -1.11 -3.14 13.36
C ALA A 183 -0.68 -4.31 14.26
N ASN A 184 -0.53 -5.50 13.68
CA ASN A 184 -0.15 -6.71 14.39
C ASN A 184 1.35 -6.87 14.61
N ILE A 185 2.22 -6.12 13.90
CA ILE A 185 3.67 -6.18 14.13
C ILE A 185 4.00 -5.72 15.57
N LYS A 186 4.55 -6.63 16.37
CA LYS A 186 5.00 -6.40 17.74
C LYS A 186 6.51 -6.39 17.88
N SER A 187 7.21 -7.21 17.12
CA SER A 187 8.66 -7.32 17.17
C SER A 187 9.27 -7.47 15.77
N GLY A 188 10.55 -7.15 15.66
CA GLY A 188 11.35 -7.39 14.46
C GLY A 188 12.62 -8.14 14.83
N ASP A 189 13.08 -8.99 13.91
CA ASP A 189 14.36 -9.67 13.93
C ASP A 189 15.22 -9.43 12.68
N LEU A 190 16.54 -9.54 12.83
CA LEU A 190 17.49 -9.63 11.73
C LEU A 190 18.23 -10.95 11.89
N SER A 191 18.27 -11.72 10.81
CA SER A 191 19.11 -12.92 10.74
C SER A 191 20.10 -12.80 9.61
N TYR A 192 21.28 -13.38 9.78
CA TYR A 192 22.31 -13.43 8.76
C TYR A 192 22.26 -14.79 8.06
N SER A 193 22.22 -14.78 6.73
CA SER A 193 22.29 -15.98 5.91
C SER A 193 23.30 -15.77 4.79
N ILE A 194 23.94 -16.86 4.38
CA ILE A 194 24.78 -16.88 3.20
C ILE A 194 24.07 -17.73 2.16
N THR A 195 23.62 -17.12 1.07
CA THR A 195 23.07 -17.87 -0.06
C THR A 195 24.19 -18.22 -1.04
N GLN A 196 24.21 -19.47 -1.50
CA GLN A 196 25.01 -19.89 -2.64
C GLN A 196 24.13 -19.77 -3.89
N ASP A 197 24.64 -19.10 -4.92
CA ASP A 197 24.03 -19.06 -6.25
C ASP A 197 24.07 -20.44 -6.93
#